data_AF-A0A928CX80-F1
#
_entry.id   AF-A0A928CX80-F1
#
_cell.length_a   1.000
_cell.length_b   1.000
_cell.length_c   1.000
_cell.angle_alpha   90.00
_cell.angle_beta   90.00
_cell.angle_gamma   90.00
#
_symmetry.space_group_name_H-M   'P 1'
#
loop_
_entity.id
_entity.type
_entity.pdbx_description
1 polymer ?
#
loop_
_entity_poly.entity_id
_entity_poly.type
_entity_poly.pdbx_seq_one_letter_code
_entity_poly.pdbx_strand_id
1 'polypeptide(L)'
;MKIAWFKKVITPELGTLIAGYTAGDVSVAKLDDLMVTGLCLDDGRSKSLLVSLDLLALDGWYIRSLREKCARRGTVSRPSGPSAGGLAAKQLIAGWEKWFREPKKNYGGRHV
;
A
#
# COMPACT_ATOMS: atom_id res chain seq x y z
N MET A 1 19.34 -4.92 10.93
CA MET A 1 18.48 -4.12 10.04
C MET A 1 17.96 -5.00 8.93
N LYS A 2 16.64 -5.01 8.71
CA LYS A 2 15.97 -5.74 7.63
C LYS A 2 15.30 -4.73 6.71
N ILE A 3 15.43 -4.98 5.41
CA ILE A 3 14.83 -4.15 4.37
C ILE A 3 13.95 -5.07 3.52
N ALA A 4 12.75 -4.62 3.21
CA ALA A 4 11.87 -5.29 2.26
C ALA A 4 11.24 -4.24 1.36
N TRP A 5 10.97 -4.60 0.12
CA TRP A 5 10.29 -3.73 -0.82
C TRP A 5 9.23 -4.50 -1.58
N PHE A 6 8.23 -3.77 -2.08
CA PHE A 6 7.20 -4.34 -2.95
C PHE A 6 6.84 -3.34 -4.05
N LYS A 7 6.36 -3.87 -5.16
CA LYS A 7 5.79 -3.09 -6.27
C LYS A 7 4.53 -3.77 -6.75
N LYS A 8 3.47 -3.01 -7.04
CA LYS A 8 2.18 -3.55 -7.49
C LYS A 8 1.45 -2.58 -8.40
N VAL A 9 0.81 -3.10 -9.44
CA VAL A 9 -0.05 -2.33 -10.34
C VAL A 9 -1.33 -1.92 -9.60
N ILE A 10 -1.67 -0.63 -9.68
CA ILE A 10 -2.89 -0.04 -9.13
C ILE A 10 -3.70 0.69 -10.19
N THR A 11 -3.35 0.53 -11.48
CA THR A 11 -4.08 1.17 -12.57
C THR A 11 -5.54 0.73 -12.55
N PRO A 12 -6.49 1.68 -12.57
CA PRO A 12 -7.90 1.33 -12.66
C PRO A 12 -8.26 0.86 -14.07
N GLU A 13 -9.48 0.39 -14.24
CA GLU A 13 -10.02 0.02 -15.55
C GLU A 13 -10.23 1.25 -16.44
N LEU A 14 -10.26 1.04 -17.76
CA LEU A 14 -10.65 2.09 -18.70
C LEU A 14 -12.10 2.53 -18.43
N GLY A 15 -12.41 3.79 -18.70
CA GLY A 15 -13.67 4.44 -18.34
C GLY A 15 -13.68 5.04 -16.93
N THR A 16 -12.57 4.94 -16.18
CA THR A 16 -12.44 5.57 -14.87
C THR A 16 -12.24 7.07 -15.01
N LEU A 17 -12.89 7.86 -14.15
CA LEU A 17 -12.71 9.32 -14.10
C LEU A 17 -11.24 9.70 -13.86
N ILE A 18 -10.74 10.64 -14.63
CA ILE A 18 -9.37 11.14 -14.54
C ILE A 18 -9.30 12.23 -13.47
N ALA A 19 -8.37 12.09 -12.51
CA ALA A 19 -8.10 13.12 -11.51
C ALA A 19 -7.16 14.20 -12.08
N GLY A 20 -7.40 15.46 -11.70
CA GLY A 20 -6.50 16.59 -11.97
C GLY A 20 -6.82 17.46 -13.18
N TYR A 21 -7.77 17.05 -14.01
CA TYR A 21 -8.20 17.78 -15.21
C TYR A 21 -9.67 18.17 -15.13
N THR A 22 -10.30 18.41 -16.27
CA THR A 22 -11.70 18.82 -16.38
C THR A 22 -12.62 17.77 -15.75
N ALA A 23 -13.66 18.25 -15.06
CA ALA A 23 -14.67 17.37 -14.51
C ALA A 23 -15.37 16.58 -15.64
N GLY A 24 -15.43 15.26 -15.49
CA GLY A 24 -16.14 14.36 -16.41
C GLY A 24 -15.25 13.63 -17.41
N ASP A 25 -13.96 13.93 -17.48
CA ASP A 25 -13.03 13.19 -18.35
C ASP A 25 -12.81 11.77 -17.82
N VAL A 26 -12.84 10.80 -18.73
CA VAL A 26 -12.64 9.37 -18.43
C VAL A 26 -11.46 8.81 -19.19
N SER A 27 -10.82 7.78 -18.65
CA SER A 27 -9.71 7.09 -19.30
C SER A 27 -10.21 6.31 -20.54
N VAL A 28 -9.65 6.63 -21.72
CA VAL A 28 -9.99 5.93 -22.99
C VAL A 28 -8.88 5.01 -23.47
N ALA A 29 -7.66 5.23 -23.00
CA ALA A 29 -6.49 4.43 -23.30
C ALA A 29 -5.52 4.46 -22.11
N LYS A 30 -4.54 3.56 -22.16
CA LYS A 30 -3.52 3.41 -21.14
C LYS A 30 -2.15 3.45 -21.81
N LEU A 31 -1.33 4.41 -21.39
CA LEU A 31 0.07 4.50 -21.82
C LEU A 31 0.96 3.60 -20.96
N ASP A 32 0.85 3.71 -19.64
CA ASP A 32 1.64 2.95 -18.67
C ASP A 32 0.79 2.50 -17.47
N ASP A 33 1.31 1.54 -16.71
CA ASP A 33 0.75 1.14 -15.42
C ASP A 33 1.01 2.20 -14.35
N LEU A 34 -0.03 2.64 -13.65
CA LEU A 34 0.10 3.26 -12.33
C LEU A 34 0.53 2.22 -11.31
N MET A 35 1.57 2.52 -10.53
CA MET A 35 2.15 1.61 -9.56
C MET A 35 2.01 2.13 -8.13
N VAL A 36 1.97 1.19 -7.19
CA VAL A 36 2.36 1.42 -5.80
C VAL A 36 3.69 0.74 -5.55
N THR A 37 4.62 1.46 -4.92
CA THR A 37 5.91 0.95 -4.50
C THR A 37 6.07 1.20 -3.01
N GLY A 38 6.44 0.17 -2.25
CA GLY A 38 6.68 0.30 -0.82
C GLY A 38 8.08 -0.13 -0.44
N LEU A 39 8.65 0.54 0.56
CA LEU A 39 9.92 0.23 1.20
C LEU A 39 9.71 0.14 2.71
N CYS A 40 9.93 -1.04 3.27
CA CYS A 40 9.85 -1.32 4.70
C CYS A 40 11.26 -1.44 5.29
N LEU A 41 11.50 -0.72 6.36
CA LEU A 41 12.74 -0.72 7.13
C LEU A 41 12.42 -1.19 8.55
N ASP A 42 13.13 -2.20 9.03
CA ASP A 42 13.01 -2.76 10.37
C ASP A 42 14.40 -2.81 11.03
N ASP A 43 14.62 -1.99 12.05
CA ASP A 43 15.89 -1.92 12.78
C ASP A 43 15.95 -2.90 13.98
N GLY A 44 14.86 -3.64 14.24
CA GLY A 44 14.69 -4.54 15.39
C GLY A 44 13.97 -3.91 16.57
N ARG A 45 13.82 -2.58 16.61
CA ARG A 45 13.09 -1.80 17.63
C ARG A 45 11.86 -1.10 17.04
N SER A 46 11.98 -0.60 15.83
CA SER A 46 10.98 0.16 15.10
C SER A 46 10.84 -0.35 13.67
N LYS A 47 9.65 -0.17 13.11
CA LYS A 47 9.38 -0.46 11.69
C LYS A 47 8.84 0.79 11.03
N SER A 48 9.46 1.16 9.91
CA SER A 48 9.05 2.29 9.08
C SER A 48 8.65 1.79 7.70
N LEU A 49 7.53 2.26 7.18
CA LEU A 49 7.06 1.94 5.83
C LEU A 49 6.91 3.23 5.03
N LEU A 50 7.70 3.36 3.97
CA LEU A 50 7.53 4.37 2.94
C LEU A 50 6.69 3.77 1.82
N VAL A 51 5.68 4.51 1.34
CA VAL A 51 4.84 4.10 0.21
C VAL A 51 4.80 5.26 -0.79
N SER A 52 5.21 4.97 -2.02
CA SER A 52 5.07 5.86 -3.18
C SER A 52 3.96 5.35 -4.08
N LEU A 53 3.13 6.25 -4.57
CA LEU A 53 1.97 5.95 -5.42
C LEU A 53 2.03 6.85 -6.65
N ASP A 54 1.80 6.27 -7.81
CA ASP A 54 1.68 7.03 -9.07
C ASP A 54 0.26 7.63 -9.16
N LEU A 55 -0.05 8.53 -8.24
CA LEU A 55 -1.32 9.23 -8.12
C LEU A 55 -1.04 10.71 -7.93
N LEU A 56 -1.94 11.56 -8.43
CA LEU A 56 -1.83 13.02 -8.25
C LEU A 56 -1.88 13.42 -6.77
N ALA A 57 -2.79 12.80 -6.02
CA ALA A 57 -2.97 13.04 -4.60
C ALA A 57 -3.62 11.82 -3.93
N LEU A 58 -3.58 11.82 -2.60
CA LEU A 58 -4.33 10.90 -1.76
C LEU A 58 -5.26 11.68 -0.84
N ASP A 59 -6.52 11.27 -0.81
CA ASP A 59 -7.47 11.86 0.12
C ASP A 59 -7.12 11.54 1.58
N GLY A 60 -7.32 12.53 2.46
CA GLY A 60 -7.03 12.40 3.88
C GLY A 60 -7.78 11.25 4.58
N TRP A 61 -9.02 10.96 4.15
CA TRP A 61 -9.79 9.84 4.68
C TRP A 61 -9.14 8.48 4.35
N TYR A 62 -8.55 8.36 3.16
CA TYR A 62 -7.87 7.14 2.73
C TYR A 62 -6.59 6.92 3.55
N ILE A 63 -5.81 7.99 3.77
CA ILE A 63 -4.62 7.96 4.62
C ILE A 63 -4.97 7.54 6.05
N ARG A 64 -6.06 8.10 6.61
CA ARG A 64 -6.53 7.72 7.94
C ARG A 64 -6.92 6.24 8.01
N SER A 65 -7.69 5.75 7.04
CA SER A 65 -8.08 4.34 6.96
C SER A 65 -6.87 3.40 6.86
N LEU A 66 -5.84 3.78 6.08
CA LEU A 66 -4.60 3.02 5.96
C LEU A 66 -3.88 2.95 7.31
N ARG A 67 -3.69 4.10 7.97
CA ARG A 67 -3.03 4.18 9.28
C ARG A 67 -3.74 3.35 10.34
N GLU A 68 -5.07 3.41 10.40
CA GLU A 68 -5.87 2.60 11.33
C GLU A 68 -5.68 1.10 11.09
N LYS A 69 -5.62 0.67 9.83
CA LYS A 69 -5.42 -0.75 9.49
C LYS A 69 -4.00 -1.22 9.81
N CYS A 70 -2.99 -0.36 9.62
CA CYS A 70 -1.62 -0.62 10.04
C CYS A 70 -1.52 -0.74 11.56
N ALA A 71 -2.10 0.21 12.31
CA ALA A 71 -2.09 0.21 13.78
C ALA A 71 -2.78 -1.04 14.37
N ARG A 72 -3.95 -1.43 13.82
CA ARG A 72 -4.68 -2.64 14.26
C ARG A 72 -3.90 -3.94 14.11
N ARG A 73 -2.97 -4.01 13.18
CA ARG A 73 -2.24 -5.23 12.82
C ARG A 73 -0.81 -5.25 13.34
N GLY A 74 -0.22 -4.08 13.59
CA GLY A 74 1.05 -3.92 14.29
C GLY A 74 0.85 -3.43 15.72
N THR A 75 0.27 -4.25 16.60
CA THR A 75 0.36 -4.18 18.09
C THR A 75 0.62 -2.83 18.80
N VAL A 76 0.08 -1.69 18.34
CA VAL A 76 0.13 -0.38 19.05
C VAL A 76 -1.16 0.43 18.76
N SER A 77 -1.60 1.19 19.77
CA SER A 77 -2.94 1.69 20.13
C SER A 77 -3.70 2.65 19.18
N ARG A 78 -5.04 2.63 19.34
CA ARG A 78 -6.17 3.19 18.55
C ARG A 78 -6.37 4.73 18.70
N PRO A 79 -7.23 5.41 17.89
CA PRO A 79 -8.69 5.40 18.13
C PRO A 79 -9.56 5.22 16.87
N SER A 80 -10.86 4.99 17.13
CA SER A 80 -11.96 4.47 16.31
C SER A 80 -12.56 5.40 15.25
N GLY A 81 -12.84 4.88 14.04
CA GLY A 81 -13.73 5.46 13.02
C GLY A 81 -14.18 4.42 11.98
N PRO A 82 -15.28 4.65 11.23
CA PRO A 82 -15.99 3.61 10.49
C PRO A 82 -15.31 3.23 9.17
N SER A 83 -15.45 1.95 8.82
CA SER A 83 -14.88 1.30 7.66
C SER A 83 -15.64 1.59 6.37
N ALA A 84 -14.95 2.03 5.32
CA ALA A 84 -15.40 1.90 3.93
C ALA A 84 -14.23 1.49 3.02
N GLY A 85 -14.52 0.59 2.09
CA GLY A 85 -13.56 -0.17 1.31
C GLY A 85 -13.05 0.57 0.08
N GLY A 86 -11.81 0.25 -0.29
CA GLY A 86 -11.26 0.52 -1.62
C GLY A 86 -10.43 -0.68 -2.03
N LEU A 87 -10.52 -1.09 -3.31
CA LEU A 87 -9.83 -2.24 -3.88
C LEU A 87 -8.31 -2.15 -3.64
N ALA A 88 -7.74 -0.95 -3.73
CA ALA A 88 -6.34 -0.64 -3.42
C ALA A 88 -5.98 -0.93 -1.94
N ALA A 89 -6.89 -0.66 -1.00
CA ALA A 89 -6.65 -0.96 0.41
C ALA A 89 -6.65 -2.48 0.66
N LYS A 90 -7.58 -3.21 0.04
CA LYS A 90 -7.57 -4.70 0.10
C LYS A 90 -6.29 -5.28 -0.51
N GLN A 91 -5.79 -4.68 -1.58
CA GLN A 91 -4.61 -5.14 -2.29
C GLN A 91 -3.29 -4.84 -1.58
N LEU A 92 -3.16 -3.67 -0.93
CA LEU A 92 -2.03 -3.33 -0.06
C LEU A 92 -2.02 -4.23 1.18
N ILE A 93 -3.20 -4.46 1.77
CA ILE A 93 -3.37 -5.37 2.90
C ILE A 93 -3.02 -6.81 2.52
N ALA A 94 -3.44 -7.31 1.36
CA ALA A 94 -3.15 -8.67 0.92
C ALA A 94 -1.63 -8.91 0.67
N GLY A 95 -0.93 -7.92 0.11
CA GLY A 95 0.53 -7.99 -0.04
C GLY A 95 1.24 -8.02 1.33
N TRP A 96 0.67 -7.32 2.31
CA TRP A 96 1.15 -7.28 3.68
C TRP A 96 0.79 -8.56 4.48
N GLU A 97 -0.39 -9.15 4.23
CA GLU A 97 -0.84 -10.41 4.82
C GLU A 97 0.04 -11.59 4.45
N LYS A 98 0.45 -11.69 3.17
CA LYS A 98 1.37 -12.74 2.71
C LYS A 98 2.67 -12.74 3.52
N TRP A 99 3.12 -11.56 3.93
CA TRP A 99 4.39 -11.39 4.64
C TRP A 99 4.31 -11.65 6.15
N PHE A 100 3.19 -11.30 6.80
CA PHE A 100 3.00 -11.55 8.24
C PHE A 100 2.55 -12.98 8.56
N ARG A 101 1.97 -13.70 7.59
CA ARG A 101 1.46 -15.08 7.79
C ARG A 101 2.46 -16.17 7.43
N GLU A 102 3.54 -15.87 6.70
CA GLU A 102 4.58 -16.86 6.44
C GLU A 102 5.40 -17.09 7.72
N PRO A 103 5.40 -18.30 8.30
CA PRO A 103 6.28 -18.60 9.42
C PRO A 103 7.72 -18.47 8.93
N LYS A 104 8.55 -17.81 9.74
CA LYS A 104 10.01 -17.65 9.61
C LYS A 104 10.64 -18.77 8.78
N LYS A 105 10.72 -18.62 7.45
CA LYS A 105 11.75 -19.33 6.71
C LYS A 105 13.04 -18.60 7.01
N ASN A 106 13.92 -19.29 7.73
CA ASN A 106 15.28 -18.86 7.97
C ASN A 106 15.93 -18.49 6.64
N TYR A 107 15.99 -17.20 6.33
CA TYR A 107 16.98 -16.69 5.39
C TYR A 107 18.27 -16.44 6.17
N GLY A 108 18.80 -17.52 6.74
CA GLY A 108 20.21 -17.66 7.06
C GLY A 108 20.84 -18.44 5.94
N GLY A 109 21.92 -17.93 5.36
CA GLY A 109 22.74 -18.69 4.41
C GLY A 109 23.26 -17.83 3.28
N ARG A 110 24.58 -17.57 3.35
CA ARG A 110 25.46 -17.12 2.27
C ARG A 110 25.04 -17.65 0.91
N HIS A 111 25.25 -16.86 -0.14
CA HIS A 111 26.06 -17.31 -1.27
C HIS A 111 26.65 -16.09 -2.00
N VAL A 112 27.99 -16.09 -2.01
CA VAL A 112 28.96 -15.50 -2.96
C VAL A 112 28.72 -14.07 -3.45
#